data_AF-T0HF51-F1
#
_entry.id   AF-T0HF51-F1
#
_cell.length_a   1.000
_cell.length_b   1.000
_cell.length_c   1.000
_cell.angle_alpha   90.00
_cell.angle_beta   90.00
_cell.angle_gamma   90.00
#
_symmetry.space_group_name_H-M   'P 1'
#
loop_
_entity.id
_entity.type
_entity.pdbx_description
1 polymer ?
#
loop_
_entity_poly.entity_id
_entity_poly.type
_entity_poly.pdbx_seq_one_letter_code
_entity_poly.pdbx_strand_id
1 'polypeptide(L)'
;MKRTTYWKLLATTFLIFGMINCAGTKEEKNDEIAGLLAIVNATNLQISGAWTYYNGTSSYSGDAFNTPGTVKSGDLIVTNAYFKQTSVEGSGSIYEADILEYDNTKQVLYVKFIAHPFGGAGKYSAYYWTLYSDNKFYICNDIAGNKNSLAEIKESIQRNDKTNMNSGCYTNNTFTPGTGFIWFRMEAK
;
A
#
# COMPACT_ATOMS: atom_id res chain seq x y z
N MET A 1 54.17 26.13 -6.31
CA MET A 1 53.25 25.61 -7.34
C MET A 1 53.60 24.16 -7.65
N LYS A 2 52.59 23.26 -7.57
CA LYS A 2 52.41 21.97 -8.31
C LYS A 2 53.48 20.86 -8.10
N ARG A 3 53.19 19.76 -7.37
CA ARG A 3 52.57 18.47 -7.80
C ARG A 3 53.40 17.78 -8.91
N THR A 4 53.88 16.53 -8.83
CA THR A 4 53.13 15.24 -8.77
C THR A 4 54.14 14.06 -8.80
N THR A 5 54.03 13.01 -7.96
CA THR A 5 53.29 11.73 -8.16
C THR A 5 54.08 10.64 -8.90
N TYR A 6 54.89 9.85 -8.17
CA TYR A 6 55.50 8.60 -8.67
C TYR A 6 55.37 7.41 -7.69
N TRP A 7 54.33 7.39 -6.84
CA TRP A 7 54.15 6.34 -5.83
C TRP A 7 52.86 5.52 -5.95
N LYS A 8 52.08 5.68 -7.03
CA LYS A 8 50.87 4.88 -7.28
C LYS A 8 51.07 3.73 -8.27
N LEU A 9 52.31 3.40 -8.61
CA LEU A 9 52.67 2.42 -9.64
C LEU A 9 52.82 0.97 -9.10
N LEU A 10 52.30 0.66 -7.91
CA LEU A 10 52.52 -0.64 -7.26
C LEU A 10 51.28 -1.32 -6.65
N ALA A 11 50.08 -0.77 -6.82
CA ALA A 11 48.86 -1.33 -6.20
C ALA A 11 47.78 -1.77 -7.19
N THR A 12 48.02 -1.74 -8.50
CA THR A 12 46.95 -1.96 -9.51
C THR A 12 47.13 -3.24 -10.33
N THR A 13 48.19 -4.03 -10.11
CA THR A 13 48.50 -5.18 -10.97
C THR A 13 48.36 -6.54 -10.28
N PHE A 14 47.95 -6.62 -9.01
CA PHE A 14 47.87 -7.89 -8.27
C PHE A 14 46.46 -8.40 -7.94
N LEU A 15 45.40 -7.74 -8.42
CA LEU A 15 44.00 -8.12 -8.11
C LEU A 15 43.19 -8.57 -9.33
N ILE A 16 43.81 -8.72 -10.52
CA ILE A 16 43.10 -9.03 -11.77
C ILE A 16 43.41 -10.45 -12.31
N PHE A 17 44.29 -11.23 -11.68
CA PHE A 17 44.65 -12.57 -12.19
C PHE A 17 44.49 -13.75 -11.21
N GLY A 18 43.68 -13.59 -10.16
CA GLY A 18 43.63 -14.55 -9.05
C GLY A 18 42.49 -15.57 -9.02
N MET A 19 41.47 -15.51 -9.89
CA MET A 19 40.32 -16.44 -9.81
C MET A 19 39.72 -16.76 -11.18
N ILE A 20 40.52 -17.38 -12.06
CA ILE A 20 39.99 -18.16 -13.18
C ILE A 20 40.39 -19.61 -12.93
N ASN A 21 39.38 -20.48 -12.87
CA ASN A 21 39.41 -21.95 -12.75
C ASN A 21 39.50 -22.55 -11.33
N CYS A 22 38.38 -22.52 -10.63
CA CYS A 22 37.91 -23.74 -9.97
C CYS A 22 36.55 -24.09 -10.56
N ALA A 23 36.56 -24.93 -11.60
CA ALA A 23 35.37 -25.48 -12.22
C ALA A 23 34.72 -26.48 -11.25
N GLY A 24 33.83 -25.98 -10.41
CA GLY A 24 32.70 -26.72 -9.88
C GLY A 24 31.45 -25.98 -10.36
N THR A 25 30.71 -26.56 -11.30
CA THR A 25 29.37 -26.09 -11.67
C THR A 25 28.49 -26.12 -10.43
N LYS A 26 28.34 -24.96 -9.79
CA LYS A 26 27.35 -24.70 -8.76
C LYS A 26 26.27 -23.80 -9.37
N GLU A 27 25.04 -24.28 -9.30
CA GLU A 27 23.82 -23.50 -9.51
C GLU A 27 23.66 -22.48 -8.37
N GLU A 28 24.53 -21.47 -8.28
CA GLU A 28 24.44 -20.40 -7.29
C GLU A 28 24.23 -19.08 -8.04
N LYS A 29 22.98 -18.77 -8.40
CA LYS A 29 22.59 -17.41 -8.84
C LYS A 29 21.09 -17.08 -8.83
N ASN A 30 20.24 -17.96 -8.29
CA ASN A 30 18.79 -17.70 -8.24
C ASN A 30 18.32 -17.33 -6.83
N ASP A 31 18.88 -17.96 -5.79
CA ASP A 31 18.41 -17.78 -4.41
C ASP A 31 18.75 -16.41 -3.81
N GLU A 32 19.90 -15.83 -4.17
CA GLU A 32 20.29 -14.50 -3.68
C GLU A 32 19.48 -13.38 -4.34
N ILE A 33 19.19 -13.53 -5.64
CA ILE A 33 18.30 -12.62 -6.38
C ILE A 33 16.86 -12.77 -5.88
N ALA A 34 16.39 -14.01 -5.68
CA ALA A 34 15.08 -14.28 -5.10
C ALA A 34 14.97 -13.73 -3.67
N GLY A 35 16.04 -13.84 -2.87
CA GLY A 35 16.12 -13.26 -1.53
C GLY A 35 16.05 -11.75 -1.54
N LEU A 36 16.81 -11.08 -2.40
CA LEU A 36 16.75 -9.62 -2.58
C LEU A 36 15.37 -9.18 -3.08
N LEU A 37 14.77 -9.89 -4.03
CA LEU A 37 13.43 -9.58 -4.55
C LEU A 37 12.35 -9.82 -3.49
N ALA A 38 12.48 -10.85 -2.67
CA ALA A 38 11.60 -11.12 -1.54
C ALA A 38 11.72 -10.01 -0.48
N ILE A 39 12.93 -9.53 -0.19
CA ILE A 39 13.15 -8.39 0.71
C ILE A 39 12.53 -7.13 0.12
N VAL A 40 12.82 -6.81 -1.15
CA VAL A 40 12.27 -5.63 -1.84
C VAL A 40 10.73 -5.66 -1.89
N ASN A 41 10.14 -6.83 -2.14
CA ASN A 41 8.68 -7.01 -2.12
C ASN A 41 8.11 -6.94 -0.70
N ALA A 42 8.85 -7.35 0.33
CA ALA A 42 8.45 -7.20 1.72
C ALA A 42 8.55 -5.73 2.18
N THR A 43 9.54 -4.99 1.67
CA THR A 43 9.84 -3.59 2.04
C THR A 43 9.22 -2.56 1.11
N ASN A 44 8.31 -2.95 0.22
CA ASN A 44 7.52 -2.03 -0.60
C ASN A 44 6.05 -2.28 -0.33
N LEU A 45 5.28 -1.20 -0.23
CA LEU A 45 3.83 -1.32 -0.11
C LEU A 45 3.27 -1.90 -1.41
N GLN A 46 2.60 -3.05 -1.33
CA GLN A 46 2.13 -3.78 -2.53
C GLN A 46 1.14 -2.98 -3.38
N ILE A 47 0.36 -2.09 -2.76
CA ILE A 47 -0.61 -1.24 -3.44
C ILE A 47 -0.04 0.14 -3.84
N SER A 48 1.29 0.30 -3.79
CA SER A 48 1.94 1.53 -4.27
C SER A 48 1.63 1.74 -5.75
N GLY A 49 1.15 2.93 -6.12
CA GLY A 49 0.71 3.25 -7.46
C GLY A 49 -0.26 4.42 -7.53
N ALA A 50 -0.64 4.77 -8.75
CA ALA A 50 -1.74 5.69 -9.03
C ALA A 50 -2.95 4.88 -9.53
N TRP A 51 -4.07 5.08 -8.85
CA TRP A 51 -5.28 4.29 -9.03
C TRP A 51 -6.47 5.19 -9.35
N THR A 52 -7.39 4.70 -10.16
CA THR A 52 -8.78 5.12 -10.13
C THR A 52 -9.54 4.14 -9.24
N TYR A 53 -10.38 4.66 -8.34
CA TYR A 53 -11.18 3.81 -7.47
C TYR A 53 -12.68 3.93 -7.75
N TYR A 54 -13.37 2.80 -7.59
CA TYR A 54 -14.78 2.62 -7.90
C TYR A 54 -15.57 2.20 -6.67
N ASN A 55 -16.87 2.52 -6.67
CA ASN A 55 -17.81 2.26 -5.58
C ASN A 55 -18.12 0.77 -5.32
N GLY A 56 -17.54 -0.16 -6.08
CA GLY A 56 -17.78 -1.58 -5.86
C GLY A 56 -17.09 -2.47 -6.88
N THR A 57 -17.64 -3.66 -7.06
CA THR A 57 -17.15 -4.65 -8.00
C THR A 57 -17.77 -4.42 -9.39
N SER A 58 -17.28 -5.09 -10.43
CA SER A 58 -17.89 -4.95 -11.76
C SER A 58 -19.34 -5.47 -11.82
N SER A 59 -19.73 -6.35 -10.90
CA SER A 59 -21.06 -6.98 -10.84
C SER A 59 -21.87 -6.63 -9.60
N TYR A 60 -21.30 -5.86 -8.67
CA TYR A 60 -21.93 -5.49 -7.39
C TYR A 60 -21.64 -4.04 -7.06
N SER A 61 -22.70 -3.28 -6.79
CA SER A 61 -22.66 -1.84 -6.56
C SER A 61 -21.97 -1.41 -5.27
N GLY A 62 -21.77 -2.32 -4.31
CA GLY A 62 -21.56 -1.95 -2.93
C GLY A 62 -22.87 -1.46 -2.30
N ASP A 63 -23.20 -1.89 -1.09
CA ASP A 63 -24.54 -1.74 -0.47
C ASP A 63 -25.06 -0.30 -0.32
N ALA A 64 -24.20 0.71 -0.43
CA ALA A 64 -24.60 2.11 -0.34
C ALA A 64 -25.02 2.74 -1.69
N PHE A 65 -24.87 2.02 -2.80
CA PHE A 65 -25.04 2.57 -4.13
C PHE A 65 -26.21 1.90 -4.85
N ASN A 66 -27.23 2.71 -5.19
CA ASN A 66 -28.27 2.34 -6.16
C ASN A 66 -27.74 2.36 -7.61
N THR A 67 -26.42 2.33 -7.79
CA THR A 67 -25.72 2.50 -9.07
C THR A 67 -24.72 1.37 -9.27
N PRO A 68 -24.45 0.93 -10.50
CA PRO A 68 -23.47 -0.14 -10.75
C PRO A 68 -22.11 0.11 -10.07
N GLY A 69 -21.40 -0.94 -9.66
CA GLY A 69 -20.09 -0.85 -8.98
C GLY A 69 -18.94 -0.42 -9.90
N THR A 70 -19.29 0.06 -11.10
CA THR A 70 -18.40 0.61 -12.12
C THR A 70 -18.42 2.14 -12.12
N VAL A 71 -19.12 2.78 -11.17
CA VAL A 71 -19.11 4.24 -11.04
C VAL A 71 -17.79 4.67 -10.42
N LYS A 72 -17.07 5.53 -11.12
CA LYS A 72 -15.84 6.14 -10.61
C LYS A 72 -16.19 6.93 -9.35
N SER A 73 -15.52 6.60 -8.24
CA SER A 73 -15.65 7.32 -6.97
C SER A 73 -14.54 8.33 -6.77
N GLY A 74 -13.40 8.16 -7.44
CA GLY A 74 -12.29 9.08 -7.31
C GLY A 74 -10.97 8.55 -7.84
N ASP A 75 -9.92 9.23 -7.42
CA ASP A 75 -8.54 8.87 -7.70
C ASP A 75 -7.74 8.74 -6.40
N LEU A 76 -6.77 7.85 -6.42
CA LEU A 76 -5.94 7.52 -5.28
C LEU A 76 -4.47 7.45 -5.72
N ILE A 77 -3.58 8.07 -4.95
CA ILE A 77 -2.13 7.93 -5.08
C ILE A 77 -1.62 7.34 -3.78
N VAL A 78 -0.89 6.22 -3.88
CA VAL A 78 -0.24 5.56 -2.75
C VAL A 78 1.22 5.37 -3.09
N THR A 79 2.11 5.73 -2.17
CA THR A 79 3.54 5.41 -2.23
C THR A 79 3.96 4.73 -0.93
N ASN A 80 5.24 4.48 -0.72
CA ASN A 80 5.71 3.98 0.57
C ASN A 80 5.61 5.01 1.72
N ALA A 81 5.44 6.30 1.40
CA ALA A 81 5.49 7.39 2.38
C ALA A 81 4.29 8.34 2.33
N TYR A 82 3.43 8.23 1.31
CA TYR A 82 2.40 9.22 1.03
C TYR A 82 1.12 8.57 0.51
N PHE A 83 -0.01 9.11 0.96
CA PHE A 83 -1.36 8.74 0.57
C PHE A 83 -2.15 9.98 0.18
N LYS A 84 -2.83 9.94 -0.97
CA LYS A 84 -3.80 10.96 -1.37
C LYS A 84 -5.00 10.36 -2.05
N GLN A 85 -6.18 10.59 -1.49
CA GLN A 85 -7.46 10.23 -2.07
C GLN A 85 -8.25 11.49 -2.43
N THR A 86 -8.71 11.58 -3.67
CA THR A 86 -9.59 12.64 -4.15
C THR A 86 -10.90 12.01 -4.60
N SER A 87 -12.03 12.47 -4.05
CA SER A 87 -13.37 12.03 -4.48
C SER A 87 -13.89 12.81 -5.68
N VAL A 88 -14.71 12.19 -6.54
CA VAL A 88 -15.43 12.90 -7.63
C VAL A 88 -16.72 13.58 -7.16
N GLU A 89 -17.14 13.40 -5.91
CA GLU A 89 -18.36 14.03 -5.39
C GLU A 89 -18.24 15.55 -5.37
N GLY A 90 -19.37 16.26 -5.48
CA GLY A 90 -19.42 17.72 -5.68
C GLY A 90 -18.76 18.58 -4.59
N SER A 91 -18.38 17.99 -3.44
CA SER A 91 -17.60 18.64 -2.38
C SER A 91 -16.08 18.51 -2.55
N GLY A 92 -15.59 17.71 -3.51
CA GLY A 92 -14.17 17.51 -3.77
C GLY A 92 -13.39 17.06 -2.54
N SER A 93 -13.96 16.14 -1.75
CA SER A 93 -13.33 15.66 -0.51
C SER A 93 -11.94 15.08 -0.81
N ILE A 94 -10.92 15.68 -0.18
CA ILE A 94 -9.51 15.29 -0.30
C ILE A 94 -9.04 14.78 1.05
N TYR A 95 -8.52 13.55 1.06
CA TYR A 95 -7.74 13.00 2.15
C TYR A 95 -6.29 12.98 1.70
N GLU A 96 -5.41 13.55 2.51
CA GLU A 96 -3.97 13.59 2.25
C GLU A 96 -3.25 13.22 3.53
N ALA A 97 -2.26 12.35 3.45
CA ALA A 97 -1.63 11.80 4.64
C ALA A 97 -0.19 11.32 4.39
N ASP A 98 0.63 11.40 5.44
CA ASP A 98 1.91 10.70 5.52
C ASP A 98 1.63 9.23 5.88
N ILE A 99 2.24 8.29 5.16
CA ILE A 99 2.27 6.88 5.54
C ILE A 99 3.42 6.70 6.52
N LEU A 100 3.08 6.30 7.74
CA LEU A 100 4.04 6.14 8.83
C LEU A 100 4.58 4.71 8.89
N GLU A 101 3.68 3.74 8.70
CA GLU A 101 4.00 2.32 8.71
C GLU A 101 3.04 1.58 7.80
N TYR A 102 3.45 0.44 7.26
CA TYR A 102 2.56 -0.51 6.60
C TYR A 102 3.02 -1.93 6.87
N ASP A 103 2.09 -2.88 6.77
CA ASP A 103 2.34 -4.29 6.93
C ASP A 103 1.63 -5.03 5.79
N ASN A 104 2.40 -5.57 4.84
CA ASN A 104 1.85 -6.30 3.70
C ASN A 104 1.22 -7.64 4.11
N THR A 105 1.66 -8.24 5.21
CA THR A 105 1.10 -9.51 5.73
C THR A 105 -0.28 -9.27 6.31
N LYS A 106 -0.43 -8.17 7.06
CA LYS A 106 -1.72 -7.72 7.58
C LYS A 106 -2.51 -6.87 6.60
N GLN A 107 -1.94 -6.55 5.43
CA GLN A 107 -2.50 -5.71 4.38
C GLN A 107 -3.13 -4.43 4.94
N VAL A 108 -2.32 -3.67 5.66
CA VAL A 108 -2.72 -2.42 6.33
C VAL A 108 -1.64 -1.37 6.14
N LEU A 109 -2.05 -0.11 5.99
CA LEU A 109 -1.19 1.07 6.08
C LEU A 109 -1.70 1.98 7.18
N TYR A 110 -0.79 2.51 7.98
CA TYR A 110 -1.07 3.45 9.06
C TYR A 110 -0.60 4.83 8.63
N VAL A 111 -1.48 5.81 8.78
CA VAL A 111 -1.26 7.16 8.26
C VAL A 111 -1.47 8.21 9.33
N LYS A 112 -0.89 9.39 9.08
CA LYS A 112 -1.24 10.62 9.77
C LYS A 112 -1.73 11.64 8.75
N PHE A 113 -2.95 12.11 8.93
CA PHE A 113 -3.57 13.05 8.00
C PHE A 113 -2.84 14.39 7.99
N ILE A 114 -2.47 14.84 6.80
CA ILE A 114 -2.11 16.21 6.47
C ILE A 114 -3.41 17.01 6.23
N ALA A 115 -4.33 16.44 5.44
CA ALA A 115 -5.64 17.00 5.15
C ALA A 115 -6.73 15.94 5.31
N HIS A 116 -7.88 16.35 5.87
CA HIS A 116 -9.04 15.50 6.05
C HIS A 116 -10.31 16.35 5.96
N PRO A 117 -11.29 16.00 5.11
CA PRO A 117 -12.42 16.85 4.77
C PRO A 117 -13.34 17.17 5.97
N PHE A 118 -13.31 16.31 7.00
CA PHE A 118 -14.13 16.45 8.21
C PHE A 118 -13.32 16.82 9.47
N GLY A 119 -12.22 17.58 9.33
CA GLY A 119 -11.47 18.10 10.49
C GLY A 119 -10.53 17.11 11.19
N GLY A 120 -10.13 16.04 10.50
CA GLY A 120 -9.22 15.00 11.00
C GLY A 120 -7.72 15.27 10.79
N ALA A 121 -7.33 16.48 10.37
CA ALA A 121 -5.92 16.81 10.15
C ALA A 121 -5.09 16.62 11.44
N GLY A 122 -3.88 16.07 11.30
CA GLY A 122 -2.98 15.72 12.39
C GLY A 122 -3.35 14.43 13.14
N LYS A 123 -4.49 13.80 12.85
CA LYS A 123 -4.92 12.55 13.47
C LYS A 123 -4.39 11.33 12.72
N TYR A 124 -4.41 10.19 13.42
CA TYR A 124 -3.91 8.92 12.93
C TYR A 124 -5.06 8.02 12.50
N SER A 125 -4.87 7.26 11.44
CA SER A 125 -5.86 6.32 10.91
C SER A 125 -5.16 5.14 10.24
N ALA A 126 -5.92 4.13 9.88
CA ALA A 126 -5.44 3.01 9.10
C ALA A 126 -6.24 2.88 7.80
N TYR A 127 -5.64 2.30 6.79
CA TYR A 127 -6.37 1.81 5.62
C TYR A 127 -6.00 0.36 5.43
N TYR A 128 -7.02 -0.45 5.22
CA TYR A 128 -6.88 -1.86 4.95
C TYR A 128 -7.01 -2.07 3.47
N TRP A 129 -6.27 -3.03 2.94
CA TRP A 129 -6.42 -3.46 1.57
C TRP A 129 -6.49 -4.98 1.49
N THR A 130 -6.96 -5.47 0.36
CA THR A 130 -6.99 -6.89 0.04
C THR A 130 -6.96 -7.09 -1.48
N LEU A 131 -6.61 -8.30 -1.90
CA LEU A 131 -6.67 -8.76 -3.28
C LEU A 131 -7.74 -9.85 -3.35
N TYR A 132 -8.83 -9.60 -4.06
CA TYR A 132 -9.90 -10.59 -4.22
C TYR A 132 -9.65 -11.50 -5.45
N SER A 133 -10.52 -12.50 -5.64
CA SER A 133 -10.42 -13.51 -6.69
C SER A 133 -10.51 -12.96 -8.13
N ASP A 134 -10.95 -11.72 -8.29
CA ASP A 134 -10.95 -11.00 -9.57
C ASP A 134 -9.59 -10.35 -9.90
N ASN A 135 -8.55 -10.62 -9.10
CA ASN A 135 -7.20 -10.07 -9.21
C ASN A 135 -7.14 -8.53 -9.15
N LYS A 136 -8.11 -7.89 -8.50
CA LYS A 136 -8.09 -6.45 -8.27
C LYS A 136 -7.83 -6.16 -6.81
N PHE A 137 -7.09 -5.07 -6.57
CA PHE A 137 -6.91 -4.57 -5.23
C PHE A 137 -8.15 -3.79 -4.78
N TYR A 138 -8.46 -3.91 -3.50
CA TYR A 138 -9.53 -3.19 -2.86
C TYR A 138 -8.97 -2.49 -1.63
N ILE A 139 -9.43 -1.27 -1.36
CA ILE A 139 -9.02 -0.49 -0.20
C ILE A 139 -10.24 -0.06 0.62
N CYS A 140 -10.08 -0.01 1.93
CA CYS A 140 -11.04 0.56 2.84
C CYS A 140 -10.37 1.37 3.95
N ASN A 141 -11.05 2.43 4.40
CA ASN A 141 -10.64 3.25 5.52
C ASN A 141 -10.98 2.58 6.87
N ASP A 142 -10.19 2.88 7.90
CA ASP A 142 -10.44 2.52 9.28
C ASP A 142 -11.74 3.13 9.85
N ILE A 143 -12.68 2.24 10.17
CA ILE A 143 -13.97 2.59 10.77
C ILE A 143 -13.98 2.76 12.30
N ALA A 144 -12.87 2.46 12.99
CA ALA A 144 -12.70 2.70 14.42
C ALA A 144 -12.46 4.18 14.74
N GLY A 145 -12.36 5.02 13.71
CA GLY A 145 -12.24 6.46 13.79
C GLY A 145 -10.83 6.94 14.08
N ASN A 146 -10.57 8.18 13.71
CA ASN A 146 -9.24 8.78 13.83
C ASN A 146 -8.76 8.85 15.29
N LYS A 147 -7.48 8.53 15.53
CA LYS A 147 -6.84 8.48 16.85
C LYS A 147 -5.83 9.60 17.05
N ASN A 148 -5.37 9.78 18.30
CA ASN A 148 -4.40 10.83 18.64
C ASN A 148 -2.95 10.36 18.53
N SER A 149 -2.71 9.05 18.40
CA SER A 149 -1.38 8.49 18.24
C SER A 149 -1.36 7.26 17.34
N LEU A 150 -0.16 6.93 16.85
CA LEU A 150 0.09 5.70 16.08
C LEU A 150 -0.13 4.44 16.93
N ALA A 151 0.19 4.49 18.22
CA ALA A 151 -0.05 3.36 19.13
C ALA A 151 -1.54 3.05 19.28
N GLU A 152 -2.36 4.09 19.51
CA GLU A 152 -3.81 3.94 19.66
C GLU A 152 -4.49 3.32 18.42
N ILE A 153 -4.07 3.70 17.21
CA ILE A 153 -4.66 3.13 16.00
C ILE A 153 -4.23 1.67 15.78
N LYS A 154 -2.98 1.33 16.12
CA LYS A 154 -2.46 -0.05 16.02
C LYS A 154 -3.10 -1.01 17.02
N GLU A 155 -3.50 -0.50 18.18
CA GLU A 155 -4.24 -1.26 19.21
C GLU A 155 -5.74 -1.35 18.91
N SER A 156 -6.25 -0.56 17.96
CA SER A 156 -7.67 -0.62 17.60
C SER A 156 -8.00 -1.99 16.98
N ILE A 157 -8.91 -2.73 17.63
CA ILE A 157 -9.34 -4.04 17.15
C ILE A 157 -10.27 -3.83 15.96
N GLN A 158 -9.73 -4.01 14.77
CA GLN A 158 -10.45 -3.88 13.52
C GLN A 158 -11.03 -5.22 13.07
N ARG A 159 -12.25 -5.16 12.57
CA ARG A 159 -13.07 -6.29 12.14
C ARG A 159 -13.51 -6.04 10.70
N ASN A 160 -12.53 -6.08 9.79
CA ASN A 160 -12.75 -6.08 8.35
C ASN A 160 -12.81 -7.52 7.85
N ASP A 161 -13.90 -7.91 7.20
CA ASP A 161 -13.96 -9.19 6.52
C ASP A 161 -13.29 -9.05 5.15
N LYS A 162 -12.08 -9.58 5.05
CA LYS A 162 -11.27 -9.60 3.83
C LYS A 162 -11.55 -10.82 2.95
N THR A 163 -12.43 -11.71 3.40
CA THR A 163 -12.80 -12.94 2.68
C THR A 163 -14.07 -12.74 1.85
N ASN A 164 -14.86 -11.71 2.20
CA ASN A 164 -16.09 -11.39 1.51
C ASN A 164 -16.07 -9.95 0.98
N MET A 165 -15.94 -9.83 -0.33
CA MET A 165 -15.97 -8.56 -1.03
C MET A 165 -17.29 -7.79 -0.85
N ASN A 166 -18.38 -8.49 -0.50
CA ASN A 166 -19.71 -7.93 -0.35
C ASN A 166 -20.09 -7.58 1.09
N SER A 167 -19.31 -7.97 2.11
CA SER A 167 -19.66 -7.71 3.53
C SER A 167 -19.34 -6.28 4.00
N GLY A 168 -18.89 -5.41 3.10
CA GLY A 168 -18.33 -4.11 3.46
C GLY A 168 -17.11 -4.24 4.39
N CYS A 169 -16.73 -3.14 5.02
CA CYS A 169 -15.60 -3.09 5.94
C CYS A 169 -15.99 -3.49 7.38
N TYR A 170 -16.98 -4.38 7.53
CA TYR A 170 -17.52 -4.85 8.81
C TYR A 170 -17.52 -6.39 8.90
N THR A 171 -17.38 -6.97 10.09
CA THR A 171 -17.59 -8.42 10.34
C THR A 171 -18.79 -8.76 11.23
N ASN A 172 -19.73 -7.83 11.47
CA ASN A 172 -20.92 -8.11 12.31
C ASN A 172 -22.19 -8.01 11.46
N ASN A 173 -22.61 -9.14 10.89
CA ASN A 173 -23.82 -9.30 10.08
C ASN A 173 -25.09 -9.55 10.94
N THR A 174 -25.40 -8.68 11.89
CA THR A 174 -26.81 -8.51 12.35
C THR A 174 -27.42 -7.21 11.86
N PHE A 175 -26.66 -6.41 11.11
CA PHE A 175 -27.11 -5.15 10.55
C PHE A 175 -27.35 -5.36 9.05
N THR A 176 -28.54 -5.01 8.58
CA THR A 176 -28.85 -4.90 7.16
C THR A 176 -27.71 -4.14 6.48
N PRO A 177 -27.09 -4.68 5.42
CA PRO A 177 -25.92 -4.06 4.83
C PRO A 177 -26.37 -2.70 4.27
N GLY A 178 -25.90 -1.65 4.93
CA GLY A 178 -26.52 -0.34 4.83
C GLY A 178 -25.55 0.73 5.31
N THR A 179 -25.20 1.62 4.38
CA THR A 179 -24.59 2.94 4.58
C THR A 179 -23.33 2.96 5.45
N GLY A 180 -22.16 2.92 4.82
CA GLY A 180 -20.99 3.55 5.47
C GLY A 180 -19.65 3.25 4.84
N PHE A 181 -19.28 1.98 4.70
CA PHE A 181 -17.87 1.65 4.50
C PHE A 181 -17.76 0.41 3.64
N ILE A 182 -17.54 0.62 2.35
CA ILE A 182 -17.42 -0.40 1.31
C ILE A 182 -15.95 -0.56 0.89
N TRP A 183 -15.62 -1.73 0.37
CA TRP A 183 -14.37 -1.96 -0.33
C TRP A 183 -14.37 -1.20 -1.66
N PHE A 184 -13.48 -0.21 -1.79
CA PHE A 184 -13.28 0.50 -3.05
C PHE A 184 -12.34 -0.27 -3.96
N ARG A 185 -12.82 -0.67 -5.14
CA ARG A 185 -12.01 -1.35 -6.14
C ARG A 185 -11.02 -0.39 -6.75
N MET A 186 -9.75 -0.75 -6.77
CA MET A 186 -8.66 0.02 -7.36
C MET A 186 -8.30 -0.55 -8.73
N GLU A 187 -8.22 0.31 -9.75
CA GLU A 187 -7.70 -0.02 -11.06
C GLU A 187 -6.56 0.94 -11.41
N ALA A 188 -5.46 0.39 -11.94
CA ALA A 188 -4.30 1.18 -12.29
C ALA A 188 -4.68 2.21 -13.37
N LYS A 189 -4.14 3.42 -13.23
CA LYS A 189 -4.28 4.48 -14.23
C LYS A 189 -3.36 4.29 -15.42
#